data_AF-A0A1B6FIV0-F1
#
_entry.id   AF-A0A1B6FIV0-F1
#
_cell.length_a   1.000
_cell.length_b   1.000
_cell.length_c   1.000
_cell.angle_alpha   90.00
_cell.angle_beta   90.00
_cell.angle_gamma   90.00
#
_symmetry.space_group_name_H-M   'P 1'
#
loop_
_entity.id
_entity.type
_entity.pdbx_description
1 polymer ?
#
loop_
_entity_poly.entity_id
_entity_poly.type
_entity_poly.pdbx_seq_one_letter_code
_entity_poly.pdbx_strand_id
1 'polypeptide(L)'
;GHMILKYNPSAKVKINLTSILIGNGWFDPVTQVEYSDYLYQHGFIDDSVKNIYEEYQNTFKLQIAAKDFISAAYTLNSINTTLRRENVGFQVNYENYLYFLNNAKEKQNWHEYIQSFKVRKALKVGDLPFQSGNKVLESLSLDLVQSVKPWVEELLEVYPIIFYNGQLDIICGYP
;
A
#
# COMPACT_ATOMS: atom_id res chain seq x y z
N GLY A 1 -13.76 -9.39 -0.08
CA GLY A 1 -14.43 -10.12 1.01
C GLY A 1 -15.78 -9.51 1.34
N HIS A 2 -15.79 -8.29 1.91
CA HIS A 2 -16.96 -7.69 2.55
C HIS A 2 -18.22 -7.61 1.66
N MET A 3 -18.08 -7.18 0.40
CA MET A 3 -19.22 -7.18 -0.53
C MET A 3 -19.74 -8.59 -0.85
N ILE A 4 -18.87 -9.60 -0.90
CA ILE A 4 -19.32 -10.98 -1.03
C ILE A 4 -20.11 -11.35 0.23
N LEU A 5 -19.57 -11.18 1.43
CA LEU A 5 -20.28 -11.48 2.67
C LEU A 5 -21.69 -10.84 2.73
N LYS A 6 -21.78 -9.55 2.41
CA LYS A 6 -23.02 -8.77 2.48
C LYS A 6 -24.08 -9.16 1.46
N TYR A 7 -23.68 -9.42 0.22
CA TYR A 7 -24.64 -9.61 -0.89
C TYR A 7 -24.81 -11.06 -1.33
N ASN A 8 -23.88 -11.95 -0.95
CA ASN A 8 -23.97 -13.36 -1.30
C ASN A 8 -25.27 -14.02 -0.81
N PRO A 9 -25.87 -13.72 0.37
CA PRO A 9 -27.13 -14.34 0.81
C PRO A 9 -28.32 -14.14 -0.16
N SER A 10 -28.42 -12.98 -0.82
CA SER A 10 -29.50 -12.65 -1.76
C SER A 10 -29.12 -12.79 -3.24
N ALA A 11 -27.84 -13.03 -3.55
CA ALA A 11 -27.38 -13.15 -4.93
C ALA A 11 -27.97 -14.38 -5.66
N LYS A 12 -28.30 -14.22 -6.95
CA LYS A 12 -28.71 -15.32 -7.84
C LYS A 12 -27.57 -16.30 -8.11
N VAL A 13 -26.36 -15.77 -8.26
CA VAL A 13 -25.12 -16.54 -8.40
C VAL A 13 -24.33 -16.37 -7.12
N LYS A 14 -24.05 -17.48 -6.43
CA LYS A 14 -23.29 -17.46 -5.19
C LYS A 14 -21.79 -17.54 -5.48
N ILE A 15 -21.01 -16.78 -4.73
CA ILE A 15 -19.54 -16.88 -4.72
C ILE A 15 -19.15 -17.64 -3.45
N ASN A 16 -18.48 -18.78 -3.60
CA ASN A 16 -17.95 -19.54 -2.48
C ASN A 16 -16.57 -19.00 -2.10
N LEU A 17 -16.52 -17.88 -1.39
CA LEU A 17 -15.28 -17.35 -0.81
C LEU A 17 -14.86 -18.25 0.36
N THR A 18 -13.66 -18.80 0.33
CA THR A 18 -13.20 -19.76 1.36
C THR A 18 -12.16 -19.18 2.29
N SER A 19 -11.27 -18.32 1.79
CA SER A 19 -10.17 -17.74 2.55
C SER A 19 -9.66 -16.46 1.88
N ILE A 20 -8.97 -15.62 2.64
CA ILE A 20 -8.35 -14.40 2.13
C ILE A 20 -6.87 -14.40 2.54
N LEU A 21 -5.97 -14.11 1.59
CA LEU A 21 -4.54 -13.94 1.84
C LEU A 21 -4.15 -12.51 1.49
N ILE A 22 -3.57 -11.79 2.44
CA ILE A 22 -3.19 -10.37 2.30
C ILE A 22 -1.69 -10.25 2.58
N GLY A 23 -0.93 -9.99 1.52
CA GLY A 23 0.51 -9.76 1.58
C GLY A 23 0.81 -8.27 1.67
N ASN A 24 1.59 -7.82 2.67
CA ASN A 24 2.01 -6.42 2.81
C ASN A 24 0.81 -5.45 2.66
N GLY A 25 -0.28 -5.75 3.38
CA GLY A 25 -1.56 -5.09 3.16
C GLY A 25 -1.63 -3.69 3.75
N TRP A 26 -2.18 -2.73 2.99
CA TRP A 26 -2.57 -1.40 3.47
C TRP A 26 -4.08 -1.36 3.68
N PHE A 27 -4.53 -1.37 4.94
CA PHE A 27 -5.96 -1.51 5.30
C PHE A 27 -6.39 -0.67 6.50
N ASP A 28 -5.46 -0.24 7.36
CA ASP A 28 -5.72 0.64 8.49
C ASP A 28 -4.67 1.76 8.57
N PRO A 29 -4.78 2.81 7.73
CA PRO A 29 -3.77 3.86 7.62
C PRO A 29 -3.41 4.52 8.95
N VAL A 30 -4.37 4.62 9.88
CA VAL A 30 -4.19 5.23 11.20
C VAL A 30 -3.17 4.48 12.05
N THR A 31 -3.15 3.15 11.97
CA THR A 31 -2.22 2.30 12.73
C THR A 31 -0.98 1.94 11.93
N GLN A 32 -1.03 2.06 10.60
CA GLN A 32 0.07 1.69 9.71
C GLN A 32 1.00 2.86 9.35
N VAL A 33 0.61 4.10 9.65
CA VAL A 33 1.46 5.29 9.50
C VAL A 33 2.39 5.48 10.71
N GLU A 34 3.18 4.46 11.03
CA GLU A 34 4.13 4.42 12.16
C GLU A 34 5.60 4.34 11.67
N TYR A 35 5.91 5.12 10.65
CA TYR A 35 7.24 5.18 10.04
C TYR A 35 8.32 5.74 10.96
N SER A 36 7.99 6.61 11.94
CA SER A 36 8.97 7.21 12.86
C SER A 36 9.76 6.15 13.61
N ASP A 37 9.06 5.24 14.28
CA ASP A 37 9.66 4.20 15.10
C ASP A 37 10.30 3.15 14.21
N TYR A 38 9.64 2.74 13.13
CA TYR A 38 10.17 1.77 12.19
C TYR A 38 11.52 2.23 11.62
N LEU A 39 11.59 3.45 11.05
CA LEU A 39 12.81 3.96 10.44
C LEU A 39 13.93 4.16 11.47
N TYR A 40 13.59 4.63 12.67
CA TYR A 40 14.56 4.84 13.74
C TYR A 40 15.15 3.53 14.24
N GLN A 41 14.31 2.54 14.55
CA GLN A 41 14.75 1.24 15.07
C GLN A 41 15.63 0.47 14.08
N HIS A 42 15.44 0.71 12.78
CA HIS A 42 16.26 0.13 11.71
C HIS A 42 17.50 0.97 11.36
N GLY A 43 17.73 2.09 12.05
CA GLY A 43 18.90 2.95 11.87
C GLY A 43 18.90 3.78 10.59
N PHE A 44 17.73 4.01 9.98
CA PHE A 44 17.61 4.86 8.78
C PHE A 44 17.58 6.35 9.11
N ILE A 45 17.19 6.72 10.33
CA ILE A 45 17.03 8.10 10.78
C ILE A 45 17.53 8.25 12.22
N ASP A 46 17.87 9.49 12.61
CA ASP A 46 18.25 9.83 13.99
C ASP A 46 17.06 10.42 14.78
N ASP A 47 17.32 10.80 16.05
CA ASP A 47 16.29 11.37 16.94
C ASP A 47 15.67 12.67 16.39
N SER A 48 16.45 13.47 15.66
CA SER A 48 15.97 14.75 15.13
C SER A 48 14.91 14.53 14.04
N VAL A 49 15.18 13.59 13.13
CA VAL A 49 14.28 13.21 12.05
C VAL A 49 13.10 12.41 12.58
N LYS A 50 13.30 11.56 13.60
CA LYS A 50 12.22 10.82 14.26
C LYS A 50 11.10 11.76 14.72
N ASN A 51 11.45 12.86 15.37
CA ASN A 51 10.49 13.87 15.83
C ASN A 51 9.69 14.50 14.67
N ILE A 52 10.33 14.72 13.52
CA ILE A 52 9.66 15.25 12.32
C ILE A 52 8.62 14.24 11.80
N TYR A 53 8.97 12.95 11.72
CA TYR A 53 8.00 11.93 11.33
C TYR A 53 6.84 11.85 12.32
N GLU A 54 7.10 11.89 13.62
CA GLU A 54 6.05 11.88 14.65
C GLU A 54 5.07 13.05 14.48
N GLU A 55 5.56 14.26 14.18
CA GLU A 55 4.70 15.43 13.93
C GLU A 55 3.75 15.20 12.75
N TYR A 56 4.26 14.69 11.63
CA TYR A 56 3.46 14.40 10.44
C TYR A 56 2.46 13.27 10.67
N GLN A 57 2.85 12.23 11.40
CA GLN A 57 1.97 11.11 11.76
C GLN A 57 0.84 11.57 12.68
N ASN A 58 1.15 12.39 13.69
CA ASN A 58 0.15 12.97 14.58
C ASN A 58 -0.82 13.89 13.81
N THR A 59 -0.28 14.72 12.92
CA THR A 59 -1.09 15.56 12.02
C THR A 59 -2.03 14.72 11.17
N PHE A 60 -1.53 13.65 10.56
CA PHE A 60 -2.34 12.71 9.78
C PHE A 60 -3.47 12.11 10.63
N LYS A 61 -3.16 11.59 11.83
CA LYS A 61 -4.16 11.00 12.73
C LYS A 61 -5.25 12.00 13.13
N LEU A 62 -4.88 13.26 13.39
CA LEU A 62 -5.84 14.34 13.68
C LEU A 62 -6.74 14.66 12.48
N GLN A 63 -6.17 14.72 11.26
CA GLN A 63 -6.94 14.95 10.03
C GLN A 63 -7.94 13.82 9.78
N ILE A 64 -7.55 12.56 9.98
CA ILE A 64 -8.46 11.41 9.88
C ILE A 64 -9.57 11.49 10.92
N ALA A 65 -9.24 11.80 12.18
CA ALA A 65 -10.25 11.95 13.23
C ALA A 65 -11.27 13.07 12.90
N ALA A 66 -10.81 14.15 12.25
CA ALA A 66 -11.67 15.23 11.75
C ALA A 66 -12.39 14.91 10.44
N LYS A 67 -12.15 13.74 9.82
CA LYS A 67 -12.62 13.36 8.47
C LYS A 67 -12.17 14.29 7.35
N ASP A 68 -11.06 15.01 7.56
CA ASP A 68 -10.41 15.81 6.52
C ASP A 68 -9.50 14.92 5.66
N PHE A 69 -10.13 14.12 4.80
CA PHE A 69 -9.43 13.13 3.97
C PHE A 69 -8.52 13.77 2.92
N ILE A 70 -8.84 14.99 2.47
CA ILE A 70 -8.02 15.71 1.50
C ILE A 70 -6.68 16.06 2.15
N SER A 71 -6.71 16.72 3.31
CA SER A 71 -5.48 17.06 4.03
C SER A 71 -4.72 15.81 4.46
N ALA A 72 -5.43 14.77 4.92
CA ALA A 72 -4.80 13.49 5.26
C ALA A 72 -4.05 12.85 4.07
N ALA A 73 -4.63 12.89 2.87
CA ALA A 73 -3.98 12.38 1.66
C ALA A 73 -2.72 13.18 1.31
N TYR A 74 -2.74 14.51 1.46
CA TYR A 74 -1.55 15.34 1.27
C TYR A 74 -0.46 15.06 2.31
N THR A 75 -0.84 14.87 3.58
CA THR A 75 0.11 14.53 4.66
C THR A 75 0.74 13.17 4.41
N LEU A 76 -0.04 12.14 4.08
CA LEU A 76 0.46 10.80 3.75
C LEU A 76 1.40 10.84 2.53
N ASN A 77 1.02 11.58 1.48
CA ASN A 77 1.90 11.76 0.33
C ASN A 77 3.22 12.45 0.73
N SER A 78 3.19 13.44 1.62
CA SER A 78 4.39 14.15 2.08
C SER A 78 5.33 13.24 2.87
N ILE A 79 4.78 12.37 3.72
CA ILE A 79 5.54 11.32 4.44
C ILE A 79 6.26 10.41 3.43
N ASN A 80 5.55 9.92 2.42
CA ASN A 80 6.07 8.94 1.46
C ASN A 80 6.99 9.54 0.38
N THR A 81 6.97 10.86 0.17
CA THR A 81 7.74 11.52 -0.90
C THR A 81 8.77 12.49 -0.36
N THR A 82 8.35 13.67 0.11
CA THR A 82 9.21 14.77 0.56
C THR A 82 10.06 14.37 1.76
N LEU A 83 9.44 13.93 2.85
CA LEU A 83 10.17 13.55 4.07
C LEU A 83 11.12 12.40 3.81
N ARG A 84 10.66 11.37 3.10
CA ARG A 84 11.49 10.26 2.66
C ARG A 84 12.73 10.73 1.89
N ARG A 85 12.52 11.58 0.87
CA ARG A 85 13.61 12.08 0.03
C ARG A 85 14.65 12.82 0.86
N GLU A 86 14.20 13.68 1.76
CA GLU A 86 15.05 14.59 2.50
C GLU A 86 15.82 13.90 3.63
N ASN A 87 15.26 12.83 4.19
CA ASN A 87 15.79 12.24 5.42
C ASN A 87 16.31 10.81 5.30
N VAL A 88 15.79 10.01 4.35
CA VAL A 88 16.21 8.60 4.15
C VAL A 88 16.99 8.42 2.84
N GLY A 89 16.64 9.20 1.82
CA GLY A 89 17.31 9.19 0.51
C GLY A 89 16.77 8.13 -0.46
N PHE A 90 16.82 8.44 -1.76
CA PHE A 90 16.25 7.57 -2.80
C PHE A 90 17.01 6.25 -3.02
N GLN A 91 18.24 6.13 -2.49
CA GLN A 91 18.99 4.86 -2.57
C GLN A 91 18.36 3.73 -1.76
N VAL A 92 17.56 4.04 -0.73
CA VAL A 92 16.83 3.03 0.04
C VAL A 92 15.55 2.69 -0.72
N ASN A 93 15.46 1.45 -1.19
CA ASN A 93 14.22 0.94 -1.76
C ASN A 93 13.21 0.65 -0.64
N TYR A 94 12.04 1.28 -0.72
CA TYR A 94 11.02 1.19 0.32
C TYR A 94 10.20 -0.11 0.28
N GLU A 95 10.22 -0.85 -0.82
CA GLU A 95 9.57 -2.17 -0.91
C GLU A 95 10.50 -3.29 -0.40
N ASN A 96 11.82 -3.04 -0.40
CA ASN A 96 12.83 -3.90 0.18
C ASN A 96 14.17 -3.14 0.35
N TYR A 97 14.49 -2.74 1.58
CA TYR A 97 15.62 -1.86 1.88
C TYR A 97 17.01 -2.49 1.72
N LEU A 98 17.11 -3.78 1.38
CA LEU A 98 18.38 -4.40 0.98
C LEU A 98 18.72 -4.12 -0.49
N TYR A 99 17.75 -3.71 -1.30
CA TYR A 99 18.01 -3.30 -2.68
C TYR A 99 18.38 -1.82 -2.74
N PHE A 100 19.67 -1.57 -2.92
CA PHE A 100 20.16 -0.26 -3.30
C PHE A 100 20.03 -0.09 -4.81
N LEU A 101 19.82 1.14 -5.29
CA LEU A 101 19.68 1.47 -6.72
C LEU A 101 20.80 0.89 -7.62
N ASN A 102 21.99 0.62 -7.05
CA ASN A 102 23.15 0.06 -7.75
C ASN A 102 23.24 -1.49 -7.70
N ASN A 103 22.48 -2.16 -6.84
CA ASN A 103 22.35 -3.62 -6.78
C ASN A 103 21.10 -4.08 -7.54
N ALA A 104 20.95 -3.57 -8.76
CA ALA A 104 19.76 -3.75 -9.57
C ALA A 104 19.39 -5.23 -9.66
N LYS A 105 18.17 -5.56 -9.19
CA LYS A 105 17.44 -6.75 -9.65
C LYS A 105 17.68 -6.90 -11.15
N GLU A 106 17.80 -8.13 -11.64
CA GLU A 106 17.78 -8.38 -13.09
C GLU A 106 16.70 -7.50 -13.74
N LYS A 107 17.09 -6.76 -14.78
CA LYS A 107 16.17 -5.83 -15.46
C LYS A 107 14.92 -6.60 -15.83
N GLN A 108 13.82 -6.33 -15.14
CA GLN A 108 12.60 -7.06 -15.40
C GLN A 108 12.06 -6.65 -16.77
N ASN A 109 11.93 -7.63 -17.66
CA ASN A 109 11.49 -7.44 -19.04
C ASN A 109 9.99 -7.73 -19.23
N TRP A 110 9.23 -7.79 -18.12
CA TRP A 110 7.82 -8.17 -18.16
C TRP A 110 7.00 -7.13 -18.93
N HIS A 111 7.39 -5.86 -18.87
CA HIS A 111 6.71 -4.77 -19.56
C HIS A 111 6.86 -4.89 -21.09
N GLU A 112 8.03 -5.27 -21.59
CA GLU A 112 8.23 -5.61 -23.00
C GLU A 112 7.50 -6.92 -23.36
N TYR A 113 7.57 -7.92 -22.49
CA TYR A 113 6.94 -9.22 -22.71
C TYR A 113 5.41 -9.11 -22.87
N ILE A 114 4.73 -8.43 -21.95
CA ILE A 114 3.26 -8.29 -21.94
C ILE A 114 2.77 -7.51 -23.17
N GLN A 115 3.62 -6.63 -23.70
CA GLN A 115 3.32 -5.83 -24.89
C GLN A 115 3.71 -6.51 -26.21
N SER A 116 4.37 -7.66 -26.18
CA SER A 116 4.70 -8.39 -27.40
C SER A 116 3.44 -8.76 -28.19
N PHE A 117 3.53 -8.75 -29.51
CA PHE A 117 2.41 -9.10 -30.40
C PHE A 117 1.79 -10.44 -30.04
N LYS A 118 2.63 -11.46 -29.76
CA LYS A 118 2.17 -12.81 -29.40
C LYS A 118 1.35 -12.82 -28.12
N VAL A 119 1.81 -12.14 -27.06
CA VAL A 119 1.12 -12.10 -25.77
C VAL A 119 -0.17 -11.28 -25.87
N ARG A 120 -0.13 -10.09 -26.48
CA ARG A 120 -1.32 -9.26 -26.68
C ARG A 120 -2.41 -9.97 -27.50
N LYS A 121 -2.01 -10.67 -28.56
CA LYS A 121 -2.93 -11.48 -29.38
C LYS A 121 -3.55 -12.61 -28.57
N ALA A 122 -2.78 -13.29 -27.73
CA ALA A 122 -3.27 -14.36 -26.86
C ALA A 122 -4.27 -13.84 -25.80
N LEU A 123 -4.00 -12.66 -25.22
CA LEU A 123 -4.89 -12.00 -24.25
C LEU A 123 -6.10 -11.32 -24.89
N LYS A 124 -6.12 -11.15 -26.22
CA LYS A 124 -7.20 -10.51 -26.99
C LYS A 124 -7.52 -9.09 -26.54
N VAL A 125 -6.50 -8.32 -26.16
CA VAL A 125 -6.64 -6.94 -25.67
C VAL A 125 -6.74 -5.88 -26.77
N GLY A 126 -6.66 -6.30 -28.04
CA GLY A 126 -6.68 -5.39 -29.20
C GLY A 126 -5.54 -4.38 -29.14
N ASP A 127 -5.86 -3.10 -29.36
CA ASP A 127 -4.90 -1.99 -29.38
C ASP A 127 -4.82 -1.23 -28.03
N LEU A 128 -5.42 -1.77 -26.95
CA LEU A 128 -5.39 -1.10 -25.65
C LEU A 128 -3.95 -1.00 -25.11
N PRO A 129 -3.43 0.20 -24.84
CA PRO A 129 -2.08 0.36 -24.30
C PRO A 129 -1.99 -0.19 -22.88
N PHE A 130 -0.83 -0.73 -22.52
CA PHE A 130 -0.53 -1.06 -21.14
C PHE A 130 -0.26 0.25 -20.36
N GLN A 131 -0.94 0.43 -19.22
CA GLN A 131 -0.93 1.69 -18.45
C GLN A 131 -0.11 1.55 -17.17
N SER A 132 0.48 2.66 -16.70
CA SER A 132 1.25 2.68 -15.44
C SER A 132 0.39 2.62 -14.17
N GLY A 133 -0.90 2.94 -14.27
CA GLY A 133 -1.82 2.99 -13.13
C GLY A 133 -1.85 4.35 -12.39
N ASN A 134 -0.95 5.28 -12.68
CA ASN A 134 -0.84 6.56 -11.96
C ASN A 134 -2.15 7.36 -11.88
N LYS A 135 -2.91 7.41 -12.98
CA LYS A 135 -4.21 8.11 -13.00
C LYS A 135 -5.22 7.53 -12.01
N VAL A 136 -5.20 6.21 -11.83
CA VAL A 136 -6.07 5.53 -10.87
C VAL A 136 -5.61 5.86 -9.45
N LEU A 137 -4.31 5.83 -9.19
CA LEU A 137 -3.73 6.22 -7.89
C LEU A 137 -4.12 7.65 -7.50
N GLU A 138 -3.98 8.61 -8.41
CA GLU A 138 -4.37 10.01 -8.18
C GLU A 138 -5.87 10.13 -7.87
N SER A 139 -6.70 9.43 -8.65
CA SER A 139 -8.15 9.47 -8.53
C SER A 139 -8.68 8.82 -7.24
N LEU A 140 -7.95 7.83 -6.69
CA LEU A 140 -8.30 7.10 -5.48
C LEU A 140 -7.47 7.52 -4.26
N SER A 141 -6.82 8.68 -4.31
CA SER A 141 -5.95 9.16 -3.22
C SER A 141 -6.68 9.32 -1.89
N LEU A 142 -7.98 9.64 -1.91
CA LEU A 142 -8.80 9.72 -0.70
C LEU A 142 -9.19 8.35 -0.13
N ASP A 143 -9.24 7.32 -0.97
CA ASP A 143 -9.51 5.95 -0.51
C ASP A 143 -8.31 5.36 0.24
N LEU A 144 -7.08 5.79 -0.10
CA LEU A 144 -5.85 5.34 0.58
C LEU A 144 -5.79 5.71 2.05
N VAL A 145 -6.46 6.79 2.47
CA VAL A 145 -6.37 7.27 3.85
C VAL A 145 -7.52 6.80 4.72
N GLN A 146 -8.53 6.17 4.12
CA GLN A 146 -9.68 5.64 4.83
C GLN A 146 -9.41 4.21 5.30
N SER A 147 -9.69 3.94 6.57
CA SER A 147 -9.52 2.61 7.14
C SER A 147 -10.65 1.68 6.70
N VAL A 148 -10.27 0.48 6.24
CA VAL A 148 -11.20 -0.64 5.99
C VAL A 148 -11.11 -1.69 7.09
N LYS A 149 -10.43 -1.40 8.21
CA LYS A 149 -10.34 -2.27 9.39
C LYS A 149 -11.69 -2.82 9.85
N PRO A 150 -12.80 -2.05 9.93
CA PRO A 150 -14.09 -2.62 10.34
C PRO A 150 -14.60 -3.73 9.41
N TRP A 151 -14.29 -3.65 8.12
CA TRP A 151 -14.64 -4.71 7.17
C TRP A 151 -13.74 -5.93 7.33
N VAL A 152 -12.48 -5.74 7.71
CA VAL A 152 -11.58 -6.83 8.06
C VAL A 152 -12.08 -7.55 9.30
N GLU A 153 -12.48 -6.81 10.34
CA GLU A 153 -13.06 -7.35 11.57
C GLU A 153 -14.32 -8.20 11.28
N GLU A 154 -15.25 -7.69 10.47
CA GLU A 154 -16.44 -8.46 10.07
C GLU A 154 -16.09 -9.73 9.28
N LEU A 155 -15.07 -9.66 8.42
CA LEU A 155 -14.65 -10.82 7.64
C LEU A 155 -13.94 -11.88 8.48
N LEU A 156 -13.20 -11.49 9.52
CA LEU A 156 -12.51 -12.41 10.43
C LEU A 156 -13.48 -13.32 11.19
N GLU A 157 -14.71 -12.87 11.43
CA GLU A 157 -15.76 -13.67 12.07
C GLU A 157 -16.25 -14.83 11.18
N VAL A 158 -15.99 -14.78 9.87
CA VAL A 158 -16.59 -15.70 8.89
C VAL A 158 -15.56 -16.45 8.05
N TYR A 159 -14.44 -15.82 7.70
CA TYR A 159 -13.44 -16.38 6.81
C TYR A 159 -12.07 -16.44 7.50
N PRO A 160 -11.31 -17.54 7.30
CA PRO A 160 -9.89 -17.55 7.58
C PRO A 160 -9.19 -16.46 6.75
N ILE A 161 -8.45 -15.58 7.41
CA ILE A 161 -7.62 -14.56 6.79
C ILE A 161 -6.17 -14.74 7.23
N ILE A 162 -5.25 -14.81 6.27
CA ILE A 162 -3.80 -14.83 6.52
C ILE A 162 -3.23 -13.47 6.13
N PHE A 163 -2.70 -12.74 7.11
CA PHE A 163 -1.83 -11.60 6.90
C PHE A 163 -0.39 -12.08 6.89
N TYR A 164 0.36 -11.75 5.85
CA TYR A 164 1.79 -12.04 5.78
C TYR A 164 2.52 -10.79 5.28
N ASN A 165 3.65 -10.46 5.91
CA ASN A 165 4.41 -9.27 5.56
C ASN A 165 5.87 -9.66 5.32
N GLY A 166 6.46 -9.12 4.27
CA GLY A 166 7.91 -9.15 4.10
C GLY A 166 8.59 -8.24 5.11
N GLN A 167 9.49 -8.78 5.93
CA GLN A 167 10.23 -8.03 6.98
C GLN A 167 11.10 -6.87 6.45
N LEU A 168 11.32 -6.82 5.14
CA LEU A 168 12.18 -5.82 4.49
C LEU A 168 11.38 -4.68 3.84
N ASP A 169 10.06 -4.76 3.85
CA ASP A 169 9.19 -3.71 3.34
C ASP A 169 9.10 -2.57 4.35
N ILE A 170 9.30 -1.34 3.90
CA ILE A 170 9.11 -0.12 4.68
C ILE A 170 7.69 0.42 4.49
N ILE A 171 7.10 0.30 3.29
CA ILE A 171 5.80 0.92 2.96
C ILE A 171 4.68 0.30 3.80
N CYS A 172 4.63 -1.03 3.84
CA CYS A 172 3.70 -1.80 4.67
C CYS A 172 4.49 -2.70 5.61
N GLY A 173 5.28 -2.07 6.47
CA GLY A 173 6.24 -2.72 7.35
C GLY A 173 5.65 -3.73 8.33
N TYR A 174 6.56 -4.56 8.85
CA TYR A 174 6.34 -5.47 9.95
C TYR A 174 7.39 -5.16 11.02
N PRO A 175 7.05 -4.87 12.29
CA PRO A 175 5.75 -4.49 12.88
C PRO A 175 5.36 -3.03 12.62
#